data_AF-A0A2N1XG32-F1
#
_entry.id   AF-A0A2N1XG32-F1
#
_cell.length_a   1.000
_cell.length_b   1.000
_cell.length_c   1.000
_cell.angle_alpha   90.00
_cell.angle_beta   90.00
_cell.angle_gamma   90.00
#
_symmetry.space_group_name_H-M   'P 1'
#
loop_
_entity.id
_entity.type
_entity.pdbx_description
1 polymer ?
#
loop_
_entity_poly.entity_id
_entity_poly.type
_entity_poly.pdbx_seq_one_letter_code
_entity_poly.pdbx_strand_id
1 'polypeptide(L)'
;MKDLMISELRRFRWLALVAGAVNLLLLLFLNRVSDLLQMSFLDALPMLFIYVAVGLALAIAQVGSYRKPSQWAWLIHRPLAPARIFGALSLSALLLLVFVISLPMLLVLLGTEFLTTRVVDLRHYLMIAHVLMFALMAWMAGAHACVSRSRVAIAVFFAPFLFALHLTSTLALLLPVSLALAWLTWITVRSFRANRDAPIPGTATLLATALALQIGIFLVCMALWKMLFVTGGILLGVDPLNTDFPPKGGLIATERAEPSEEIALGLERSDDPRAASWRTQLPLMEPLRIGPYLSRFPVRHQLSNIRLPTGWYDKDRNVAWAFSHDAMLFIGRNPESGAAHGVFGRGGAGSDERFDSIPVATESGELMTAQALYGIDKETQALELRLVLRDGERFTSSPRRGFNRVLLLTNQRLLVLREDQRAAAYVKPLLLDWELSLPHGPQHLQSATLVELMDGWLVSFVYGDGIRQIGLSQFNALAEPRQEVLFIDADGNAKVVGERQINADFPAIHRSNWWLSPPLDFLRMLPEATLDKGLTWPLQLVPWPRVPALHIAALLMLLLSTATAWWWLRDTRMPTGRRRVWLASCALIGLPALISLFLLEPRELRE
;
A
#
# COMPACT_ATOMS: atom_id res chain seq x y z
N MET A 1 -30.94 -4.10 -28.58
CA MET A 1 -29.93 -4.25 -27.52
C MET A 1 -29.36 -5.67 -27.51
N LYS A 2 -30.20 -6.70 -27.35
CA LYS A 2 -29.81 -8.12 -27.37
C LYS A 2 -28.97 -8.51 -28.59
N ASP A 3 -29.40 -8.15 -29.80
CA ASP A 3 -28.70 -8.57 -31.03
C ASP A 3 -27.29 -7.97 -31.14
N LEU A 4 -27.12 -6.72 -30.70
CA LEU A 4 -25.81 -6.07 -30.67
C LEU A 4 -24.87 -6.76 -29.68
N MET A 5 -25.37 -7.07 -28.47
CA MET A 5 -24.60 -7.81 -27.47
C MET A 5 -24.18 -9.20 -28.01
N ILE A 6 -25.11 -9.96 -28.59
CA ILE A 6 -24.83 -11.30 -29.16
C ILE A 6 -23.84 -11.20 -30.32
N SER A 7 -23.96 -10.19 -31.17
CA SER A 7 -23.02 -9.95 -32.27
C SER A 7 -21.60 -9.76 -31.74
N GLU A 8 -21.43 -8.99 -30.66
CA GLU A 8 -20.12 -8.75 -30.05
C GLU A 8 -19.55 -10.00 -29.38
N LEU A 9 -20.40 -10.80 -28.70
CA LEU A 9 -19.97 -12.10 -28.17
C LEU A 9 -19.51 -13.05 -29.28
N ARG A 10 -20.23 -13.10 -30.41
CA ARG A 10 -19.83 -13.91 -31.58
C ARG A 10 -18.53 -13.42 -32.21
N ARG A 11 -18.29 -12.12 -32.21
CA ARG A 11 -17.07 -11.49 -32.73
C ARG A 11 -15.83 -11.90 -31.95
N PHE A 12 -15.92 -11.93 -30.61
CA PHE A 12 -14.77 -12.26 -29.74
C PHE A 12 -14.74 -13.73 -29.27
N ARG A 13 -15.70 -14.57 -29.68
CA ARG A 13 -15.86 -15.97 -29.25
C ARG A 13 -14.55 -16.76 -29.22
N TRP A 14 -13.83 -16.82 -30.33
CA TRP A 14 -12.66 -17.70 -30.43
C TRP A 14 -11.50 -17.16 -29.62
N LEU A 15 -11.32 -15.84 -29.61
CA LEU A 15 -10.30 -15.19 -28.80
C LEU A 15 -10.57 -15.40 -27.30
N ALA A 16 -11.83 -15.29 -26.87
CA ALA A 16 -12.22 -15.55 -25.48
C ALA A 16 -12.05 -17.03 -25.09
N LEU A 17 -12.40 -17.97 -25.97
CA LEU A 17 -12.18 -19.41 -25.76
C LEU A 17 -10.69 -19.72 -25.56
N VAL A 18 -9.83 -19.26 -26.47
CA VAL A 18 -8.39 -19.48 -26.38
C VAL A 18 -7.80 -18.80 -25.15
N ALA A 19 -8.13 -17.52 -24.90
CA ALA A 19 -7.61 -16.78 -23.76
C ALA A 19 -8.07 -17.39 -22.41
N GLY A 20 -9.33 -17.82 -22.29
CA GLY A 20 -9.84 -18.48 -21.11
C GLY A 20 -9.15 -19.82 -20.84
N ALA A 21 -8.91 -20.63 -21.89
CA ALA A 21 -8.18 -21.89 -21.78
C ALA A 21 -6.72 -21.67 -21.37
N VAL A 22 -6.02 -20.70 -21.99
CA VAL A 22 -4.64 -20.35 -21.64
C VAL A 22 -4.56 -19.85 -20.19
N ASN A 23 -5.48 -18.98 -19.77
CA ASN A 23 -5.53 -18.49 -18.38
C ASN A 23 -5.75 -19.66 -17.41
N LEU A 24 -6.69 -20.57 -17.69
CA LEU A 24 -6.92 -21.75 -16.85
C LEU A 24 -5.66 -22.62 -16.71
N LEU A 25 -4.98 -22.93 -17.83
CA LEU A 25 -3.75 -23.71 -17.81
C LEU A 25 -2.63 -23.01 -17.02
N LEU A 26 -2.48 -21.70 -17.20
CA LEU A 26 -1.50 -20.92 -16.46
C LEU A 26 -1.79 -20.91 -14.95
N LEU A 27 -3.06 -20.73 -14.56
CA LEU A 27 -3.49 -20.79 -13.16
C LEU A 27 -3.22 -22.17 -12.55
N LEU A 28 -3.55 -23.25 -13.26
CA LEU A 28 -3.26 -24.62 -12.80
C LEU A 28 -1.76 -24.85 -12.62
N PHE A 29 -0.95 -24.38 -13.56
CA PHE A 29 0.51 -24.45 -13.47
C PHE A 29 1.04 -23.64 -12.28
N LEU A 30 0.63 -22.38 -12.13
CA LEU A 30 1.08 -21.53 -11.02
C LEU A 30 0.62 -22.07 -9.67
N ASN A 31 -0.58 -22.63 -9.57
CA ASN A 31 -1.10 -23.27 -8.35
C ASN A 31 -0.34 -24.56 -7.99
N ARG A 32 0.30 -25.20 -8.98
CA ARG A 32 1.18 -26.35 -8.77
C ARG A 32 2.55 -25.92 -8.28
N VAL A 33 3.12 -24.84 -8.83
CA VAL A 33 4.45 -24.32 -8.46
C VAL A 33 4.42 -23.59 -7.12
N SER A 34 3.33 -22.86 -6.84
CA SER A 34 3.16 -22.02 -5.66
C SER A 34 1.74 -22.11 -5.15
N ASP A 35 1.53 -21.87 -3.85
CA ASP A 35 0.18 -21.78 -3.30
C ASP A 35 -0.42 -20.40 -3.61
N LEU A 36 -1.16 -20.29 -4.71
CA LEU A 36 -1.73 -19.03 -5.19
C LEU A 36 -2.60 -18.33 -4.13
N LEU A 37 -3.27 -19.11 -3.28
CA LEU A 37 -4.17 -18.59 -2.26
C LEU A 37 -3.43 -17.99 -1.05
N GLN A 38 -2.15 -18.35 -0.88
CA GLN A 38 -1.31 -17.88 0.22
C GLN A 38 -0.24 -16.86 -0.22
N MET A 39 -0.24 -16.44 -1.49
CA MET A 39 0.70 -15.46 -2.02
C MET A 39 0.61 -14.11 -1.30
N SER A 40 1.77 -13.45 -1.17
CA SER A 40 1.81 -12.09 -0.66
C SER A 40 1.25 -11.10 -1.68
N PHE A 41 0.77 -9.95 -1.21
CA PHE A 41 0.20 -8.92 -2.05
C PHE A 41 1.14 -8.47 -3.18
N LEU A 42 2.42 -8.30 -2.87
CA LEU A 42 3.41 -7.89 -3.86
C LEU A 42 3.60 -8.92 -4.97
N ASP A 43 3.48 -10.21 -4.64
CA ASP A 43 3.63 -11.30 -5.60
C ASP A 43 2.35 -11.49 -6.44
N ALA A 44 1.19 -11.11 -5.90
CA ALA A 44 -0.10 -11.13 -6.59
C ALA A 44 -0.33 -9.91 -7.52
N LEU A 45 0.37 -8.79 -7.30
CA LEU A 45 0.23 -7.56 -8.09
C LEU A 45 0.44 -7.75 -9.61
N PRO A 46 1.48 -8.47 -10.10
CA PRO A 46 1.67 -8.69 -11.53
C PRO A 46 0.45 -9.33 -12.20
N MET A 47 -0.19 -10.28 -11.52
CA MET A 47 -1.38 -10.97 -12.01
C MET A 47 -2.58 -10.00 -12.14
N LEU A 48 -2.79 -9.13 -11.14
CA LEU A 48 -3.80 -8.07 -11.23
C LEU A 48 -3.53 -7.14 -12.42
N PHE A 49 -2.27 -6.72 -12.62
CA PHE A 49 -1.90 -5.85 -13.75
C PHE A 49 -2.12 -6.52 -15.11
N ILE A 50 -1.87 -7.82 -15.24
CA ILE A 50 -2.17 -8.58 -16.45
C ILE A 50 -3.68 -8.55 -16.74
N TYR A 51 -4.53 -8.82 -15.75
CA TYR A 51 -5.98 -8.80 -15.94
C TYR A 51 -6.54 -7.41 -16.23
N VAL A 52 -6.00 -6.38 -15.60
CA VAL A 52 -6.27 -4.98 -15.93
C VAL A 52 -5.88 -4.67 -17.39
N ALA A 53 -4.71 -5.13 -17.83
CA ALA A 53 -4.27 -4.96 -19.22
C ALA A 53 -5.18 -5.70 -20.21
N VAL A 54 -5.69 -6.89 -19.87
CA VAL A 54 -6.68 -7.63 -20.67
C VAL A 54 -7.98 -6.83 -20.79
N GLY A 55 -8.49 -6.26 -19.70
CA GLY A 55 -9.68 -5.40 -19.72
C GLY A 55 -9.51 -4.16 -20.62
N LEU A 56 -8.35 -3.50 -20.51
CA LEU A 56 -7.99 -2.36 -21.36
C LEU A 56 -7.85 -2.76 -22.84
N ALA A 57 -7.14 -3.85 -23.13
CA ALA A 57 -6.95 -4.36 -24.49
C ALA A 57 -8.30 -4.71 -25.14
N LEU A 58 -9.21 -5.33 -24.38
CA LEU A 58 -10.57 -5.60 -24.83
C LEU A 58 -11.31 -4.31 -25.17
N ALA A 59 -11.21 -3.26 -24.36
CA ALA A 59 -11.85 -1.98 -24.66
C ALA A 59 -11.30 -1.33 -25.94
N ILE A 60 -9.98 -1.38 -26.15
CA ILE A 60 -9.34 -0.86 -27.37
C ILE A 60 -9.81 -1.66 -28.59
N ALA A 61 -9.82 -3.00 -28.51
CA ALA A 61 -10.25 -3.86 -29.61
C ALA A 61 -11.76 -3.70 -29.90
N GLN A 62 -12.58 -3.61 -28.86
CA GLN A 62 -14.03 -3.53 -28.96
C GLN A 62 -14.48 -2.13 -29.37
N VAL A 63 -14.24 -1.12 -28.52
CA VAL A 63 -14.70 0.26 -28.74
C VAL A 63 -13.83 0.98 -29.77
N GLY A 64 -12.51 0.80 -29.70
CA GLY A 64 -11.58 1.42 -30.64
C GLY A 64 -11.78 0.98 -32.09
N SER A 65 -12.31 -0.23 -32.33
CA SER A 65 -12.68 -0.66 -33.68
C SER A 65 -13.78 0.20 -34.30
N TYR A 66 -14.71 0.74 -33.51
CA TYR A 66 -15.76 1.63 -33.99
C TYR A 66 -15.29 3.08 -34.21
N ARG A 67 -14.00 3.38 -34.04
CA ARG A 67 -13.49 4.75 -34.15
C ARG A 67 -13.50 5.28 -35.59
N LYS A 68 -13.49 4.40 -36.61
CA LYS A 68 -13.58 4.81 -38.02
C LYS A 68 -14.88 5.62 -38.24
N PRO A 69 -14.84 6.82 -38.84
CA PRO A 69 -16.01 7.69 -38.94
C PRO A 69 -17.26 7.01 -39.50
N SER A 70 -17.10 6.18 -40.54
CA SER A 70 -18.19 5.41 -41.15
C SER A 70 -18.81 4.38 -40.20
N GLN A 71 -17.99 3.69 -39.42
CA GLN A 71 -18.45 2.68 -38.45
C GLN A 71 -19.06 3.33 -37.20
N TRP A 72 -18.51 4.46 -36.76
CA TRP A 72 -19.05 5.26 -35.66
C TRP A 72 -20.43 5.82 -36.00
N ALA A 73 -20.55 6.43 -37.19
CA ALA A 73 -21.81 6.95 -37.70
C ALA A 73 -22.86 5.82 -37.79
N TRP A 74 -22.49 4.69 -38.39
CA TRP A 74 -23.39 3.54 -38.48
C TRP A 74 -23.83 3.02 -37.10
N LEU A 75 -22.92 2.98 -36.12
CA LEU A 75 -23.23 2.54 -34.77
C LEU A 75 -24.23 3.46 -34.07
N ILE A 76 -24.03 4.78 -34.17
CA ILE A 76 -24.88 5.80 -33.52
C ILE A 76 -26.22 6.00 -34.22
N HIS A 77 -26.28 5.79 -35.53
CA HIS A 77 -27.54 5.90 -36.28
C HIS A 77 -28.45 4.68 -36.15
N ARG A 78 -28.05 3.65 -35.38
CA ARG A 78 -28.97 2.58 -34.99
C ARG A 78 -30.16 3.19 -34.23
N PRO A 79 -31.38 2.64 -34.35
CA PRO A 79 -32.58 3.11 -33.65
C PRO A 79 -32.56 2.72 -32.15
N LEU A 80 -31.49 3.10 -31.46
CA LEU A 80 -31.23 2.84 -30.05
C LEU A 80 -30.60 4.09 -29.43
N ALA A 81 -31.04 4.44 -28.22
CA ALA A 81 -30.38 5.49 -27.47
C ALA A 81 -28.89 5.15 -27.23
N PRO A 82 -27.97 6.12 -27.25
CA PRO A 82 -26.53 5.89 -27.04
C PRO A 82 -26.21 5.08 -25.77
N ALA A 83 -26.95 5.31 -24.68
CA ALA A 83 -26.80 4.56 -23.44
C ALA A 83 -27.14 3.07 -23.59
N ARG A 84 -28.10 2.69 -24.45
CA ARG A 84 -28.44 1.28 -24.73
C ARG A 84 -27.40 0.61 -25.63
N ILE A 85 -26.79 1.38 -26.54
CA ILE A 85 -25.67 0.88 -27.37
C ILE A 85 -24.47 0.61 -26.47
N PHE A 86 -24.10 1.57 -25.64
CA PHE A 86 -23.05 1.41 -24.64
C PHE A 86 -23.35 0.23 -23.71
N GLY A 87 -24.56 0.13 -23.17
CA GLY A 87 -24.96 -0.98 -22.29
C GLY A 87 -24.81 -2.36 -22.95
N ALA A 88 -25.08 -2.48 -24.26
CA ALA A 88 -24.86 -3.73 -24.99
C ALA A 88 -23.37 -4.07 -25.15
N LEU A 89 -22.51 -3.05 -25.36
CA LEU A 89 -21.05 -3.23 -25.44
C LEU A 89 -20.44 -3.57 -24.07
N SER A 90 -20.87 -2.88 -23.01
CA SER A 90 -20.37 -3.13 -21.66
C SER A 90 -20.83 -4.49 -21.12
N LEU A 91 -22.06 -4.91 -21.43
CA LEU A 91 -22.56 -6.22 -21.02
C LEU A 91 -21.86 -7.36 -21.76
N SER A 92 -21.57 -7.20 -23.06
CA SER A 92 -20.77 -8.19 -23.78
C SER A 92 -19.34 -8.24 -23.26
N ALA A 93 -18.72 -7.10 -22.95
CA ALA A 93 -17.40 -7.05 -22.31
C ALA A 93 -17.39 -7.74 -20.94
N LEU A 94 -18.39 -7.49 -20.09
CA LEU A 94 -18.55 -8.16 -18.81
C LEU A 94 -18.59 -9.68 -18.97
N LEU A 95 -19.41 -10.20 -19.88
CA LEU A 95 -19.52 -11.64 -20.11
C LEU A 95 -18.21 -12.24 -20.64
N LEU A 96 -17.51 -11.54 -21.54
CA LEU A 96 -16.20 -11.97 -22.05
C LEU A 96 -15.15 -12.00 -20.92
N LEU A 97 -15.11 -10.98 -20.06
CA LEU A 97 -14.18 -10.93 -18.93
C LEU A 97 -14.51 -11.96 -17.85
N VAL A 98 -15.80 -12.20 -17.56
CA VAL A 98 -16.24 -13.31 -16.69
C VAL A 98 -15.74 -14.63 -17.24
N PHE A 99 -15.88 -14.87 -18.54
CA PHE A 99 -15.44 -16.11 -19.16
C PHE A 99 -13.91 -16.27 -19.18
N VAL A 100 -13.16 -15.20 -19.47
CA VAL A 100 -11.70 -15.25 -19.61
C VAL A 100 -10.98 -15.22 -18.26
N ILE A 101 -11.54 -14.54 -17.26
CA ILE A 101 -10.87 -14.27 -15.98
C ILE A 101 -11.58 -15.00 -14.83
N SER A 102 -12.82 -14.63 -14.54
CA SER A 102 -13.51 -15.10 -13.32
C SER A 102 -13.81 -16.59 -13.34
N LEU A 103 -14.23 -17.13 -14.48
CA LEU A 103 -14.56 -18.55 -14.61
C LEU A 103 -13.31 -19.44 -14.43
N PRO A 104 -12.17 -19.20 -15.10
CA PRO A 104 -10.93 -19.92 -14.81
C PRO A 104 -10.48 -19.83 -13.36
N MET A 105 -10.52 -18.64 -12.76
CA MET A 105 -10.16 -18.47 -11.34
C MET A 105 -11.10 -19.26 -10.43
N LEU A 106 -12.41 -19.23 -10.70
CA LEU A 106 -13.41 -19.96 -9.93
C LEU A 106 -13.23 -21.48 -10.07
N LEU A 107 -12.93 -21.98 -11.27
CA LEU A 107 -12.66 -23.41 -11.49
C LEU A 107 -11.44 -23.88 -10.70
N VAL A 108 -10.36 -23.09 -10.67
CA VAL A 108 -9.16 -23.42 -9.86
C VAL A 108 -9.45 -23.32 -8.37
N LEU A 109 -10.24 -22.34 -7.94
CA LEU A 109 -10.62 -22.17 -6.54
C LEU A 109 -11.49 -23.33 -6.06
N LEU A 110 -12.56 -23.68 -6.78
CA LEU A 110 -13.43 -24.81 -6.47
C LEU A 110 -12.66 -26.13 -6.54
N GLY A 111 -11.78 -26.30 -7.54
CA GLY A 111 -10.89 -27.46 -7.61
C GLY A 111 -9.97 -27.55 -6.39
N THR A 112 -9.46 -26.41 -5.91
CA THR A 112 -8.63 -26.37 -4.70
C THR A 112 -9.44 -26.71 -3.45
N GLU A 113 -10.66 -26.19 -3.32
CA GLU A 113 -11.53 -26.44 -2.17
C GLU A 113 -12.00 -27.90 -2.08
N PHE A 114 -12.42 -28.49 -3.21
CA PHE A 114 -13.01 -29.83 -3.20
C PHE A 114 -12.01 -30.97 -3.40
N LEU A 115 -10.86 -30.71 -4.05
CA LEU A 115 -9.88 -31.76 -4.38
C LEU A 115 -8.60 -31.68 -3.56
N THR A 116 -8.45 -30.67 -2.69
CA THR A 116 -7.25 -30.50 -1.88
C THR A 116 -7.60 -30.10 -0.44
N THR A 117 -6.60 -30.16 0.44
CA THR A 117 -6.69 -29.73 1.84
C THR A 117 -6.16 -28.32 2.06
N ARG A 118 -5.97 -27.55 0.98
CA ARG A 118 -5.51 -26.16 1.07
C ARG A 118 -6.60 -25.28 1.67
N VAL A 119 -6.18 -24.24 2.38
CA VAL A 119 -7.08 -23.27 2.99
C VAL A 119 -7.77 -22.45 1.90
N VAL A 120 -9.09 -22.57 1.84
CA VAL A 120 -9.96 -21.75 0.99
C VAL A 120 -10.94 -20.99 1.87
N ASP A 121 -10.69 -19.70 2.05
CA ASP A 121 -11.54 -18.75 2.75
C ASP A 121 -12.45 -17.93 1.81
N LEU A 122 -13.51 -17.33 2.35
CA LEU A 122 -14.43 -16.40 1.67
C LEU A 122 -13.71 -15.28 0.92
N ARG A 123 -12.58 -14.78 1.45
CA ARG A 123 -11.80 -13.72 0.80
C ARG A 123 -11.33 -14.10 -0.60
N HIS A 124 -11.07 -15.37 -0.88
CA HIS A 124 -10.60 -15.82 -2.19
C HIS A 124 -11.71 -15.73 -3.24
N TYR A 125 -12.95 -16.05 -2.85
CA TYR A 125 -14.13 -15.86 -3.68
C TYR A 125 -14.37 -14.37 -3.98
N LEU A 126 -14.29 -13.54 -2.95
CA LEU A 126 -14.42 -12.09 -3.11
C LEU A 126 -13.30 -11.50 -3.97
N MET A 127 -12.07 -12.04 -3.89
CA MET A 127 -10.96 -11.60 -4.72
C MET A 127 -11.24 -11.78 -6.22
N ILE A 128 -11.93 -12.85 -6.64
CA ILE A 128 -12.37 -13.03 -8.03
C ILE A 128 -13.27 -11.87 -8.48
N ALA A 129 -14.22 -11.48 -7.63
CA ALA A 129 -15.10 -10.35 -7.91
C ALA A 129 -14.32 -9.03 -8.00
N HIS A 130 -13.36 -8.80 -7.11
CA HIS A 130 -12.49 -7.61 -7.14
C HIS A 130 -11.68 -7.55 -8.43
N VAL A 131 -11.01 -8.64 -8.81
CA VAL A 131 -10.22 -8.72 -10.06
C VAL A 131 -11.10 -8.43 -11.28
N LEU A 132 -12.31 -9.00 -11.33
CA LEU A 132 -13.27 -8.71 -12.39
C LEU A 132 -13.66 -7.23 -12.42
N MET A 133 -13.95 -6.63 -11.26
CA MET A 133 -14.27 -5.20 -11.16
C MET A 133 -13.11 -4.32 -11.62
N PHE A 134 -11.86 -4.63 -11.26
CA PHE A 134 -10.68 -3.92 -11.76
C PHE A 134 -10.51 -4.05 -13.29
N ALA A 135 -10.71 -5.25 -13.85
CA ALA A 135 -10.67 -5.46 -15.30
C ALA A 135 -11.79 -4.67 -16.01
N LEU A 136 -12.99 -4.59 -15.42
CA LEU A 136 -14.09 -3.77 -15.91
C LEU A 136 -13.78 -2.28 -15.81
N MET A 137 -13.20 -1.80 -14.71
CA MET A 137 -12.75 -0.41 -14.58
C MET A 137 -11.73 -0.05 -15.67
N ALA A 138 -10.78 -0.96 -15.95
CA ALA A 138 -9.83 -0.80 -17.03
C ALA A 138 -10.52 -0.73 -18.40
N TRP A 139 -11.52 -1.59 -18.62
CA TRP A 139 -12.35 -1.55 -19.82
C TRP A 139 -13.13 -0.23 -19.93
N MET A 140 -13.74 0.25 -18.85
CA MET A 140 -14.50 1.51 -18.81
C MET A 140 -13.62 2.71 -19.13
N ALA A 141 -12.41 2.76 -18.54
CA ALA A 141 -11.45 3.83 -18.81
C ALA A 141 -10.89 3.76 -20.23
N GLY A 142 -10.61 2.56 -20.75
CA GLY A 142 -10.20 2.35 -22.14
C GLY A 142 -11.29 2.76 -23.14
N ALA A 143 -12.54 2.40 -22.85
CA ALA A 143 -13.70 2.80 -23.63
C ALA A 143 -13.86 4.33 -23.63
N HIS A 144 -13.73 4.96 -22.45
CA HIS A 144 -13.73 6.42 -22.31
C HIS A 144 -12.61 7.07 -23.14
N ALA A 145 -11.38 6.58 -23.05
CA ALA A 145 -10.25 7.10 -23.83
C ALA A 145 -10.45 6.95 -25.35
N CYS A 146 -11.14 5.90 -25.79
CA CYS A 146 -11.45 5.67 -27.20
C CYS A 146 -12.50 6.65 -27.76
N VAL A 147 -13.46 7.09 -26.94
CA VAL A 147 -14.52 8.04 -27.33
C VAL A 147 -14.22 9.48 -26.97
N SER A 148 -13.25 9.72 -26.08
CA SER A 148 -12.78 11.04 -25.68
C SER A 148 -11.90 11.67 -26.75
N ARG A 149 -11.79 13.00 -26.70
CA ARG A 149 -10.92 13.79 -27.58
C ARG A 149 -9.44 13.48 -27.36
N SER A 150 -9.01 13.31 -26.11
CA SER A 150 -7.62 13.01 -25.77
C SER A 150 -7.45 11.56 -25.29
N ARG A 151 -6.41 10.89 -25.80
CA ARG A 151 -6.04 9.54 -25.35
C ARG A 151 -5.52 9.53 -23.91
N VAL A 152 -4.98 10.66 -23.45
CA VAL A 152 -4.51 10.84 -22.06
C VAL A 152 -5.67 10.77 -21.06
N ALA A 153 -6.92 10.86 -21.52
CA ALA A 153 -8.10 10.64 -20.69
C ALA A 153 -8.15 9.24 -20.04
N ILE A 154 -7.33 8.28 -20.49
CA ILE A 154 -7.14 7.00 -19.80
C ILE A 154 -6.66 7.19 -18.35
N ALA A 155 -6.02 8.31 -18.01
CA ALA A 155 -5.57 8.62 -16.66
C ALA A 155 -6.71 8.68 -15.63
N VAL A 156 -7.96 8.84 -16.07
CA VAL A 156 -9.17 8.66 -15.24
C VAL A 156 -9.18 7.29 -14.51
N PHE A 157 -8.50 6.28 -15.04
CA PHE A 157 -8.36 4.96 -14.44
C PHE A 157 -7.57 4.94 -13.12
N PHE A 158 -6.62 5.86 -12.93
CA PHE A 158 -5.80 5.89 -11.71
C PHE A 158 -6.60 6.35 -10.48
N ALA A 159 -7.69 7.10 -10.67
CA ALA A 159 -8.54 7.54 -9.56
C ALA A 159 -9.21 6.35 -8.82
N PRO A 160 -9.83 5.38 -9.51
CA PRO A 160 -10.27 4.13 -8.90
C PRO A 160 -9.19 3.38 -8.12
N PHE A 161 -7.96 3.26 -8.63
CA PHE A 161 -6.88 2.59 -7.91
C PHE A 161 -6.58 3.23 -6.56
N LEU A 162 -6.65 4.56 -6.50
CA LEU A 162 -6.40 5.30 -5.27
C LEU A 162 -7.35 4.88 -4.14
N PHE A 163 -8.60 4.54 -4.46
CA PHE A 163 -9.63 4.20 -3.47
C PHE A 163 -9.84 2.69 -3.31
N ALA A 164 -9.53 1.90 -4.33
CA ALA A 164 -9.90 0.49 -4.42
C ALA A 164 -8.75 -0.48 -4.13
N LEU A 165 -7.49 -0.06 -4.23
CA LEU A 165 -6.33 -0.93 -4.06
C LEU A 165 -5.70 -0.75 -2.66
N HIS A 166 -6.30 -1.35 -1.65
CA HIS A 166 -5.77 -1.33 -0.28
C HIS A 166 -5.71 -2.71 0.35
N LEU A 167 -4.72 -2.91 1.22
CA LEU A 167 -4.56 -4.11 2.03
C LEU A 167 -5.48 -4.07 3.27
N THR A 168 -6.78 -4.14 3.04
CA THR A 168 -7.82 -4.21 4.08
C THR A 168 -8.75 -5.40 3.78
N SER A 169 -9.80 -5.57 4.58
CA SER A 169 -10.82 -6.59 4.37
C SER A 169 -11.44 -6.48 2.97
N THR A 170 -11.48 -7.61 2.26
CA THR A 170 -12.17 -7.73 0.95
C THR A 170 -13.62 -7.31 1.03
N LEU A 171 -14.31 -7.57 2.15
CA LEU A 171 -15.69 -7.12 2.35
C LEU A 171 -15.78 -5.59 2.42
N ALA A 172 -14.89 -4.95 3.18
CA ALA A 172 -14.84 -3.50 3.30
C ALA A 172 -14.50 -2.82 1.95
N LEU A 173 -13.69 -3.48 1.11
CA LEU A 173 -13.30 -2.98 -0.21
C LEU A 173 -14.42 -3.04 -1.26
N LEU A 174 -15.44 -3.89 -1.08
CA LEU A 174 -16.54 -3.96 -2.04
C LEU A 174 -17.21 -2.61 -2.25
N LEU A 175 -17.38 -1.81 -1.19
CA LEU A 175 -17.98 -0.48 -1.28
C LEU A 175 -17.15 0.50 -2.14
N PRO A 176 -15.89 0.83 -1.81
CA PRO A 176 -15.10 1.75 -2.62
C PRO A 176 -14.86 1.24 -4.04
N VAL A 177 -14.68 -0.07 -4.25
CA VAL A 177 -14.55 -0.66 -5.59
C VAL A 177 -15.85 -0.48 -6.39
N SER A 178 -17.01 -0.76 -5.79
CA SER A 178 -18.31 -0.59 -6.48
C SER A 178 -18.59 0.88 -6.80
N LEU A 179 -18.28 1.79 -5.87
CA LEU A 179 -18.42 3.24 -6.09
C LEU A 179 -17.51 3.73 -7.22
N ALA A 180 -16.26 3.26 -7.27
CA ALA A 180 -15.33 3.61 -8.33
C ALA A 180 -15.79 3.07 -9.70
N LEU A 181 -16.33 1.85 -9.76
CA LEU A 181 -16.88 1.27 -10.99
C LEU A 181 -18.13 2.04 -11.44
N ALA A 182 -19.02 2.41 -10.51
CA ALA A 182 -20.19 3.22 -10.80
C ALA A 182 -19.80 4.61 -11.31
N TRP A 183 -18.78 5.23 -10.71
CA TRP A 183 -18.25 6.53 -11.13
C TRP A 183 -17.68 6.48 -12.55
N LEU A 184 -16.84 5.47 -12.87
CA LEU A 184 -16.35 5.26 -14.22
C LEU A 184 -17.46 4.97 -15.22
N THR A 185 -18.44 4.14 -14.83
CA THR A 185 -19.59 3.83 -15.68
C THR A 185 -20.36 5.10 -16.02
N TRP A 186 -20.60 5.98 -15.04
CA TRP A 186 -21.24 7.27 -15.26
C TRP A 186 -20.45 8.14 -16.25
N ILE A 187 -19.14 8.30 -16.04
CA ILE A 187 -18.27 9.06 -16.93
C ILE A 187 -18.35 8.51 -18.37
N THR A 188 -18.20 7.19 -18.53
CA THR A 188 -18.12 6.56 -19.85
C THR A 188 -19.46 6.61 -20.58
N VAL A 189 -20.58 6.32 -19.91
CA VAL A 189 -21.94 6.43 -20.49
C VAL A 189 -22.20 7.84 -21.00
N ARG A 190 -21.88 8.87 -20.21
CA ARG A 190 -22.08 10.28 -20.60
C ARG A 190 -21.11 10.75 -21.68
N SER A 191 -19.96 10.10 -21.82
CA SER A 191 -18.99 10.39 -22.88
C SER A 191 -19.36 9.72 -24.21
N PHE A 192 -20.25 8.73 -24.20
CA PHE A 192 -20.66 7.99 -25.40
C PHE A 192 -21.70 8.78 -26.20
N ARG A 193 -21.25 9.58 -27.17
CA ARG A 193 -22.08 10.54 -27.92
C ARG A 193 -21.68 10.67 -29.39
N ALA A 194 -22.57 11.23 -30.22
CA ALA A 194 -22.37 11.37 -31.66
C ALA A 194 -21.09 12.15 -32.03
N ASN A 195 -20.98 13.40 -31.55
CA ASN A 195 -19.80 14.22 -31.75
C ASN A 195 -18.78 13.99 -30.61
N ARG A 196 -17.70 13.28 -30.91
CA ARG A 196 -16.65 12.97 -29.93
C ARG A 196 -15.84 14.19 -29.51
N ASP A 197 -15.63 15.13 -30.44
CA ASP A 197 -14.78 16.31 -30.26
C ASP A 197 -15.49 17.45 -29.52
N ALA A 198 -16.81 17.35 -29.34
CA ALA A 198 -17.59 18.33 -28.58
C ALA A 198 -17.13 18.43 -27.11
N PRO A 199 -17.34 19.56 -26.43
CA PRO A 199 -17.12 19.66 -24.98
C PRO A 199 -18.01 18.69 -24.19
N ILE A 200 -17.57 18.25 -23.00
CA ILE A 200 -18.38 17.40 -22.10
C ILE A 200 -19.66 18.13 -21.67
N PRO A 201 -20.87 17.55 -21.91
CA PRO A 201 -22.13 18.20 -21.60
C PRO A 201 -22.43 18.21 -20.10
N GLY A 202 -22.91 19.35 -19.61
CA GLY A 202 -23.34 19.54 -18.22
C GLY A 202 -22.17 19.69 -17.23
N THR A 203 -22.36 20.55 -16.23
CA THR A 203 -21.33 20.84 -15.21
C THR A 203 -21.03 19.64 -14.33
N ALA A 204 -22.04 18.83 -13.96
CA ALA A 204 -21.84 17.66 -13.12
C ALA A 204 -20.97 16.59 -13.78
N THR A 205 -21.24 16.26 -15.05
CA THR A 205 -20.41 15.31 -15.82
C THR A 205 -19.00 15.85 -16.01
N LEU A 206 -18.87 17.14 -16.32
CA LEU A 206 -17.56 17.80 -16.45
C LEU A 206 -16.74 17.64 -15.17
N LEU A 207 -17.31 17.98 -14.00
CA LEU A 207 -16.63 17.89 -12.72
C LEU A 207 -16.28 16.43 -12.35
N ALA A 208 -17.20 15.49 -12.60
CA ALA A 208 -16.94 14.07 -12.35
C ALA A 208 -15.76 13.53 -13.18
N THR A 209 -15.71 13.86 -14.48
CA THR A 209 -14.62 13.47 -15.36
C THR A 209 -13.32 14.21 -15.02
N ALA A 210 -13.41 15.52 -14.77
CA ALA A 210 -12.26 16.35 -14.44
C ALA A 210 -11.60 15.90 -13.14
N LEU A 211 -12.37 15.61 -12.08
CA LEU A 211 -11.83 15.16 -10.81
C LEU A 211 -11.09 13.82 -10.94
N ALA A 212 -11.67 12.85 -11.65
CA ALA A 212 -10.99 11.56 -11.87
C ALA A 212 -9.68 11.74 -12.66
N LEU A 213 -9.71 12.59 -13.69
CA LEU A 213 -8.53 12.90 -14.49
C LEU A 213 -7.48 13.66 -13.68
N GLN A 214 -7.88 14.61 -12.85
CA GLN A 214 -7.01 15.39 -11.96
C GLN A 214 -6.31 14.50 -10.93
N ILE A 215 -7.02 13.55 -10.30
CA ILE A 215 -6.41 12.56 -9.41
C ILE A 215 -5.38 11.72 -10.17
N GLY A 216 -5.72 11.24 -11.37
CA GLY A 216 -4.78 10.46 -12.18
C GLY A 216 -3.53 11.25 -12.60
N ILE A 217 -3.70 12.50 -13.03
CA ILE A 217 -2.59 13.39 -13.37
C ILE A 217 -1.74 13.68 -12.13
N PHE A 218 -2.35 13.93 -10.96
CA PHE A 218 -1.63 14.14 -9.73
C PHE A 218 -0.74 12.94 -9.37
N LEU A 219 -1.27 11.72 -9.45
CA LEU A 219 -0.51 10.50 -9.19
C LEU A 219 0.64 10.29 -10.20
N VAL A 220 0.40 10.57 -11.48
CA VAL A 220 1.44 10.50 -12.52
C VAL A 220 2.51 11.57 -12.29
N CYS A 221 2.13 12.82 -12.03
CA CYS A 221 3.07 13.90 -11.73
C CYS A 221 3.91 13.60 -10.49
N MET A 222 3.31 13.05 -9.43
CA MET A 222 4.02 12.59 -8.24
C MET A 222 5.04 11.49 -8.60
N ALA A 223 4.63 10.46 -9.34
CA ALA A 223 5.51 9.36 -9.72
C ALA A 223 6.67 9.85 -10.60
N LEU A 224 6.37 10.69 -11.59
CA LEU A 224 7.38 11.29 -12.47
C LEU A 224 8.33 12.21 -11.70
N TRP A 225 7.83 13.04 -10.78
CA TRP A 225 8.66 13.91 -9.95
C TRP A 225 9.66 13.11 -9.12
N LYS A 226 9.19 12.07 -8.42
CA LYS A 226 10.06 11.18 -7.63
C LYS A 226 11.08 10.46 -8.51
N MET A 227 10.63 9.89 -9.63
CA MET A 227 11.52 9.20 -10.57
C MET A 227 12.59 10.15 -11.13
N LEU A 228 12.20 11.33 -11.61
CA LEU A 228 13.13 12.32 -12.16
C LEU A 228 14.15 12.78 -11.12
N PHE A 229 13.72 12.99 -9.88
CA PHE A 229 14.62 13.44 -8.82
C PHE A 229 15.62 12.35 -8.42
N VAL A 230 15.14 11.13 -8.16
CA VAL A 230 16.01 10.01 -7.76
C VAL A 230 16.91 9.59 -8.92
N THR A 231 16.36 9.31 -10.10
CA THR A 231 17.16 8.91 -11.27
C THR A 231 18.09 10.04 -11.72
N GLY A 232 17.62 11.29 -11.72
CA GLY A 232 18.47 12.44 -12.04
C GLY A 232 19.60 12.63 -11.02
N GLY A 233 19.31 12.48 -9.72
CA GLY A 233 20.31 12.53 -8.67
C GLY A 233 21.35 11.42 -8.79
N ILE A 234 20.92 10.19 -9.10
CA ILE A 234 21.79 9.04 -9.38
C ILE A 234 22.70 9.33 -10.58
N LEU A 235 22.12 9.80 -11.70
CA LEU A 235 22.87 10.09 -12.93
C LEU A 235 23.90 11.23 -12.74
N LEU A 236 23.56 12.21 -11.90
CA LEU A 236 24.46 13.31 -11.54
C LEU A 236 25.44 12.96 -10.40
N GLY A 237 25.32 11.78 -9.80
CA GLY A 237 26.16 11.35 -8.67
C GLY A 237 25.93 12.14 -7.37
N VAL A 238 24.77 12.79 -7.23
CA VAL A 238 24.42 13.64 -6.07
C VAL A 238 23.34 13.03 -5.18
N ASP A 239 22.75 11.89 -5.56
CA ASP A 239 21.75 11.20 -4.72
C ASP A 239 22.42 10.61 -3.48
N PRO A 240 22.09 11.10 -2.27
CA PRO A 240 22.66 10.60 -1.01
C PRO A 240 22.49 9.08 -0.79
N LEU A 241 21.48 8.46 -1.42
CA LEU A 241 21.25 7.00 -1.37
C LEU A 241 22.17 6.22 -2.31
N ASN A 242 22.88 6.87 -3.23
CA ASN A 242 23.72 6.20 -4.21
C ASN A 242 25.18 6.69 -4.22
N THR A 243 25.56 7.53 -3.26
CA THR A 243 26.96 7.92 -3.03
C THR A 243 27.65 6.97 -2.04
N ASP A 244 28.93 6.68 -2.24
CA ASP A 244 29.75 5.90 -1.31
C ASP A 244 29.83 6.55 0.08
N PHE A 245 29.92 7.89 0.09
CA PHE A 245 29.97 8.70 1.30
C PHE A 245 28.75 9.61 1.36
N PRO A 246 27.69 9.25 2.12
CA PRO A 246 26.53 10.12 2.28
C PRO A 246 26.90 11.44 2.98
N PRO A 247 26.08 12.49 2.84
CA PRO A 247 26.33 13.79 3.48
C PRO A 247 26.62 13.66 4.97
N LYS A 248 27.76 14.20 5.43
CA LYS A 248 28.16 14.13 6.84
C LYS A 248 27.12 14.78 7.74
N GLY A 249 26.75 14.10 8.82
CA GLY A 249 25.69 14.54 9.74
C GLY A 249 24.27 14.41 9.18
N GLY A 250 24.12 13.79 8.00
CA GLY A 250 22.85 13.46 7.39
C GLY A 250 22.15 12.25 8.01
N LEU A 251 20.89 12.05 7.65
CA LEU A 251 20.10 10.91 8.10
C LEU A 251 20.60 9.62 7.47
N ILE A 252 20.93 9.61 6.19
CA ILE A 252 21.45 8.43 5.48
C ILE A 252 22.82 8.03 6.03
N ALA A 253 23.67 9.01 6.38
CA ALA A 253 24.93 8.72 7.07
C ALA A 253 24.70 8.04 8.43
N THR A 254 23.64 8.42 9.14
CA THR A 254 23.27 7.81 10.43
C THR A 254 22.67 6.41 10.25
N GLU A 255 21.80 6.22 9.25
CA GLU A 255 21.19 4.91 8.96
C GLU A 255 22.22 3.87 8.49
N ARG A 256 23.25 4.31 7.75
CA ARG A 256 24.35 3.46 7.26
C ARG A 256 25.48 3.25 8.26
N ALA A 257 25.58 4.07 9.31
CA ALA A 257 26.57 3.87 10.35
C ALA A 257 26.36 2.52 11.04
N GLU A 258 27.46 1.88 11.45
CA GLU A 258 27.38 0.70 12.29
C GLU A 258 26.70 1.05 13.63
N PRO A 259 26.02 0.10 14.31
CA PRO A 259 25.32 0.36 15.55
C PRO A 259 26.16 1.07 16.63
N SER A 260 27.46 0.75 16.74
CA SER A 260 28.40 1.41 17.66
C SER A 260 28.73 2.85 17.26
N GLU A 261 28.93 3.09 15.97
CA GLU A 261 29.18 4.42 15.41
C GLU A 261 27.95 5.32 15.55
N GLU A 262 26.74 4.78 15.34
CA GLU A 262 25.49 5.49 15.52
C GLU A 262 25.39 6.08 16.94
N ILE A 263 25.59 5.25 17.98
CA ILE A 263 25.56 5.72 19.38
C ILE A 263 26.67 6.75 19.60
N ALA A 264 27.88 6.50 19.09
CA ALA A 264 29.01 7.41 19.26
C ALA A 264 28.76 8.80 18.64
N LEU A 265 28.07 8.86 17.48
CA LEU A 265 27.65 10.10 16.85
C LEU A 265 26.69 10.89 17.74
N GLY A 266 25.73 10.22 18.39
CA GLY A 266 24.80 10.86 19.33
C GLY A 266 25.46 11.40 20.59
N LEU A 267 26.61 10.82 20.98
CA LEU A 267 27.42 11.25 22.12
C LEU A 267 28.48 12.30 21.76
N GLU A 268 28.61 12.71 20.50
CA GLU A 268 29.74 13.55 20.05
C GLU A 268 29.81 14.90 20.77
N ARG A 269 28.64 15.48 21.08
CA ARG A 269 28.47 16.77 21.77
C ARG A 269 27.79 16.60 23.14
N SER A 270 27.94 15.42 23.75
CA SER A 270 27.40 15.14 25.07
C SER A 270 28.17 15.89 26.15
N ASP A 271 27.44 16.47 27.11
CA ASP A 271 28.00 17.06 28.33
C ASP A 271 28.14 16.04 29.48
N ASP A 272 27.75 14.77 29.29
CA ASP A 272 27.93 13.74 30.32
C ASP A 272 29.43 13.38 30.44
N PRO A 273 30.01 13.42 31.65
CA PRO A 273 31.44 13.17 31.83
C PRO A 273 31.87 11.76 31.40
N ARG A 274 30.94 10.81 31.29
CA ARG A 274 31.20 9.42 30.87
C ARG A 274 31.19 9.25 29.36
N ALA A 275 30.66 10.20 28.60
CA ALA A 275 30.44 10.08 27.16
C ALA A 275 31.73 9.81 26.37
N ALA A 276 32.84 10.46 26.73
CA ALA A 276 34.13 10.22 26.10
C ALA A 276 34.61 8.77 26.28
N SER A 277 34.41 8.22 27.48
CA SER A 277 34.78 6.83 27.78
C SER A 277 33.91 5.84 27.00
N TRP A 278 32.59 6.04 26.99
CA TRP A 278 31.69 5.19 26.21
C TRP A 278 32.02 5.20 24.72
N ARG A 279 32.35 6.36 24.14
CA ARG A 279 32.78 6.47 22.74
C ARG A 279 34.02 5.63 22.42
N THR A 280 34.96 5.50 23.35
CA THR A 280 36.13 4.64 23.18
C THR A 280 35.81 3.15 23.35
N GLN A 281 34.82 2.81 24.17
CA GLN A 281 34.42 1.43 24.43
C GLN A 281 33.49 0.85 23.36
N LEU A 282 32.59 1.66 22.79
CA LEU A 282 31.55 1.23 21.83
C LEU A 282 32.06 0.36 20.67
N PRO A 283 33.23 0.62 20.04
CA PRO A 283 33.77 -0.25 18.98
C PRO A 283 34.13 -1.67 19.43
N LEU A 284 34.29 -1.89 20.74
CA LEU A 284 34.60 -3.20 21.34
C LEU A 284 33.34 -3.96 21.78
N MET A 285 32.17 -3.34 21.62
CA MET A 285 30.90 -3.90 22.04
C MET A 285 30.11 -4.39 20.83
N GLU A 286 29.03 -5.11 21.08
CA GLU A 286 28.10 -5.58 20.05
C GLU A 286 26.71 -4.95 20.24
N PRO A 287 26.50 -3.69 19.85
CA PRO A 287 25.19 -3.06 19.97
C PRO A 287 24.17 -3.71 19.04
N LEU A 288 22.92 -3.81 19.50
CA LEU A 288 21.82 -4.37 18.73
C LEU A 288 20.86 -3.27 18.28
N ARG A 289 20.58 -3.22 16.97
CA ARG A 289 19.60 -2.31 16.37
C ARG A 289 18.25 -3.00 16.19
N ILE A 290 17.19 -2.37 16.70
CA ILE A 290 15.79 -2.75 16.48
C ILE A 290 15.01 -1.56 15.91
N GLY A 291 14.08 -1.79 14.99
CA GLY A 291 13.32 -0.70 14.37
C GLY A 291 11.86 -1.08 14.14
N PRO A 292 10.96 -0.10 13.94
CA PRO A 292 9.54 -0.35 13.72
C PRO A 292 9.29 -0.79 12.27
N TYR A 293 9.80 -1.98 11.94
CA TYR A 293 9.71 -2.58 10.60
C TYR A 293 8.33 -3.22 10.35
N LEU A 294 7.58 -3.51 11.41
CA LEU A 294 6.22 -4.00 11.37
C LEU A 294 5.22 -2.83 11.33
N SER A 295 4.88 -2.38 10.13
CA SER A 295 3.92 -1.27 9.94
C SER A 295 2.45 -1.69 10.12
N ARG A 296 2.15 -2.99 10.04
CA ARG A 296 0.79 -3.50 10.13
C ARG A 296 0.74 -4.99 10.47
N PHE A 297 -0.38 -5.42 11.03
CA PHE A 297 -0.78 -6.81 11.18
C PHE A 297 -1.84 -7.20 10.13
N PRO A 298 -1.99 -8.50 9.82
CA PRO A 298 -3.05 -8.96 8.93
C PRO A 298 -4.43 -8.67 9.55
N VAL A 299 -5.39 -8.29 8.71
CA VAL A 299 -6.80 -8.10 9.11
C VAL A 299 -7.68 -9.21 8.55
N ARG A 300 -8.81 -9.49 9.21
CA ARG A 300 -9.71 -10.59 8.79
C ARG A 300 -10.22 -10.38 7.36
N HIS A 301 -10.20 -11.46 6.58
CA HIS A 301 -10.49 -11.47 5.15
C HIS A 301 -9.72 -10.42 4.31
N GLN A 302 -8.48 -10.08 4.69
CA GLN A 302 -7.64 -9.13 3.92
C GLN A 302 -7.47 -9.56 2.47
N LEU A 303 -7.45 -8.59 1.54
CA LEU A 303 -7.35 -8.80 0.08
C LEU A 303 -6.26 -9.80 -0.35
N SER A 304 -5.12 -9.79 0.32
CA SER A 304 -4.02 -10.73 0.10
C SER A 304 -3.17 -10.78 1.37
N ASN A 305 -2.30 -11.78 1.49
CA ASN A 305 -1.37 -11.88 2.61
C ASN A 305 -0.34 -10.75 2.55
N ILE A 306 0.09 -10.28 3.72
CA ILE A 306 1.26 -9.41 3.83
C ILE A 306 2.54 -10.25 3.82
N ARG A 307 3.72 -9.62 3.69
CA ARG A 307 5.02 -10.31 3.80
C ARG A 307 5.37 -10.65 5.26
N LEU A 308 4.40 -11.20 5.98
CA LEU A 308 4.60 -11.85 7.26
C LEU A 308 4.05 -13.26 7.12
N PRO A 309 4.78 -14.27 7.59
CA PRO A 309 4.34 -15.65 7.44
C PRO A 309 3.10 -15.90 8.33
N THR A 310 1.95 -16.11 7.70
CA THR A 310 0.69 -16.54 8.35
C THR A 310 0.58 -18.06 8.41
N GLY A 311 1.73 -18.73 8.52
CA GLY A 311 1.86 -20.18 8.49
C GLY A 311 3.33 -20.58 8.61
N TRP A 312 3.58 -21.84 8.94
CA TRP A 312 4.94 -22.39 9.06
C TRP A 312 4.95 -23.86 8.67
N TYR A 313 6.16 -24.40 8.47
CA TYR A 313 6.36 -25.82 8.21
C TYR A 313 7.04 -26.46 9.42
N ASP A 314 6.31 -27.34 10.11
CA ASP A 314 6.87 -28.24 11.10
C ASP A 314 7.52 -29.43 10.37
N LYS A 315 8.85 -29.39 10.29
CA LYS A 315 9.66 -30.41 9.63
C LYS A 315 9.64 -31.74 10.38
N ASP A 316 9.58 -31.71 11.71
CA ASP A 316 9.69 -32.90 12.55
C ASP A 316 8.44 -33.77 12.40
N ARG A 317 7.28 -33.13 12.22
CA ARG A 317 5.99 -33.81 12.01
C ARG A 317 5.56 -33.87 10.53
N ASN A 318 6.31 -33.24 9.64
CA ASN A 318 6.00 -33.07 8.22
C ASN A 318 4.59 -32.44 8.02
N VAL A 319 4.34 -31.30 8.69
CA VAL A 319 3.07 -30.57 8.67
C VAL A 319 3.29 -29.12 8.27
N ALA A 320 2.66 -28.71 7.17
CA ALA A 320 2.53 -27.31 6.80
C ALA A 320 1.25 -26.73 7.40
N TRP A 321 1.40 -25.77 8.30
CA TRP A 321 0.31 -25.03 8.93
C TRP A 321 0.03 -23.76 8.12
N ALA A 322 -1.22 -23.57 7.72
CA ALA A 322 -1.68 -22.35 7.04
C ALA A 322 -2.89 -21.77 7.76
N PHE A 323 -2.89 -20.45 8.01
CA PHE A 323 -3.99 -19.80 8.72
C PHE A 323 -5.25 -19.64 7.84
N SER A 324 -6.40 -20.02 8.36
CA SER A 324 -7.72 -19.77 7.79
C SER A 324 -8.38 -18.54 8.42
N HIS A 325 -8.75 -17.57 7.59
CA HIS A 325 -9.45 -16.37 8.01
C HIS A 325 -10.92 -16.63 8.37
N ASP A 326 -11.52 -17.69 7.81
CA ASP A 326 -12.90 -18.06 8.08
C ASP A 326 -12.99 -18.78 9.44
N ALA A 327 -12.15 -19.79 9.64
CA ALA A 327 -12.11 -20.57 10.87
C ALA A 327 -11.42 -19.84 12.04
N MET A 328 -10.51 -18.89 11.75
CA MET A 328 -9.62 -18.26 12.73
C MET A 328 -8.74 -19.30 13.47
N LEU A 329 -8.26 -20.28 12.71
CA LEU A 329 -7.42 -21.41 13.14
C LEU A 329 -6.36 -21.67 12.06
N PHE A 330 -5.25 -22.31 12.44
CA PHE A 330 -4.35 -22.91 11.46
C PHE A 330 -4.86 -24.28 11.03
N ILE A 331 -4.81 -24.54 9.73
CA ILE A 331 -5.16 -25.84 9.15
C ILE A 331 -3.87 -26.55 8.75
N GLY A 332 -3.68 -27.75 9.29
CA GLY A 332 -2.50 -28.56 9.06
C GLY A 332 -2.68 -29.46 7.85
N ARG A 333 -1.64 -29.57 7.03
CA ARG A 333 -1.57 -30.56 5.96
C ARG A 333 -0.17 -31.13 5.82
N ASN A 334 -0.08 -32.36 5.35
CA ASN A 334 1.20 -32.89 4.91
C ASN A 334 1.54 -32.31 3.51
N PRO A 335 2.69 -31.64 3.34
CA PRO A 335 3.05 -31.00 2.07
C PRO A 335 3.34 -31.99 0.93
N GLU A 336 3.73 -33.23 1.24
CA GLU A 336 4.08 -34.26 0.26
C GLU A 336 2.84 -35.04 -0.20
N SER A 337 2.05 -35.56 0.74
CA SER A 337 0.86 -36.36 0.44
C SER A 337 -0.40 -35.52 0.20
N GLY A 338 -0.42 -34.27 0.67
CA GLY A 338 -1.61 -33.43 0.68
C GLY A 338 -2.68 -33.85 1.68
N ALA A 339 -2.42 -34.85 2.53
CA ALA A 339 -3.37 -35.30 3.55
C ALA A 339 -3.60 -34.23 4.62
N ALA A 340 -4.82 -34.14 5.14
CA ALA A 340 -5.15 -33.24 6.25
C ALA A 340 -4.45 -33.72 7.54
N HIS A 341 -4.01 -32.78 8.35
CA HIS A 341 -3.24 -33.03 9.58
C HIS A 341 -3.75 -32.19 10.76
N GLY A 342 -5.08 -32.14 10.91
CA GLY A 342 -5.76 -31.48 12.02
C GLY A 342 -5.75 -29.95 11.95
N VAL A 343 -6.07 -29.35 13.09
CA VAL A 343 -6.13 -27.89 13.29
C VAL A 343 -5.18 -27.47 14.41
N PHE A 344 -4.79 -26.21 14.42
CA PHE A 344 -4.00 -25.61 15.50
C PHE A 344 -4.62 -24.27 15.89
N GLY A 345 -5.11 -24.21 17.13
CA GLY A 345 -5.82 -23.07 17.71
C GLY A 345 -5.04 -22.40 18.84
N ARG A 346 -5.72 -21.57 19.63
CA ARG A 346 -5.15 -20.85 20.77
C ARG A 346 -4.68 -21.78 21.89
N GLY A 347 -5.25 -22.98 21.99
CA GLY A 347 -4.77 -24.02 22.90
C GLY A 347 -3.63 -24.90 22.35
N GLY A 348 -3.18 -24.66 21.11
CA GLY A 348 -2.16 -25.49 20.45
C GLY A 348 -2.73 -26.47 19.41
N ALA A 349 -1.95 -27.50 19.07
CA ALA A 349 -2.36 -28.52 18.11
C ALA A 349 -3.57 -29.32 18.60
N GLY A 350 -4.56 -29.52 17.71
CA GLY A 350 -5.82 -30.21 18.01
C GLY A 350 -6.85 -29.33 18.73
N SER A 351 -6.53 -28.09 19.07
CA SER A 351 -7.48 -27.16 19.70
C SER A 351 -8.33 -26.44 18.65
N ASP A 352 -9.66 -26.48 18.83
CA ASP A 352 -10.63 -25.69 18.06
C ASP A 352 -10.83 -24.27 18.59
N GLU A 353 -10.05 -23.87 19.61
CA GLU A 353 -10.12 -22.55 20.20
C GLU A 353 -9.57 -21.50 19.22
N ARG A 354 -10.43 -20.58 18.81
CA ARG A 354 -10.12 -19.61 17.75
C ARG A 354 -9.22 -18.49 18.26
N PHE A 355 -8.39 -17.96 17.36
CA PHE A 355 -7.65 -16.72 17.62
C PHE A 355 -8.55 -15.50 17.49
N ASP A 356 -8.39 -14.52 18.38
CA ASP A 356 -9.11 -13.24 18.33
C ASP A 356 -8.61 -12.32 17.21
N SER A 357 -7.35 -12.48 16.81
CA SER A 357 -6.70 -11.76 15.71
C SER A 357 -5.73 -12.69 14.97
N ILE A 358 -5.37 -12.34 13.74
CA ILE A 358 -4.55 -13.20 12.90
C ILE A 358 -3.11 -13.21 13.44
N PRO A 359 -2.60 -14.36 13.92
CA PRO A 359 -1.23 -14.49 14.34
C PRO A 359 -0.28 -14.55 13.13
N VAL A 360 0.94 -14.07 13.33
CA VAL A 360 2.05 -14.21 12.41
C VAL A 360 3.16 -15.04 13.07
N ALA A 361 3.80 -15.91 12.30
CA ALA A 361 4.96 -16.63 12.78
C ALA A 361 6.19 -15.71 12.79
N THR A 362 7.01 -15.81 13.82
CA THR A 362 8.29 -15.12 13.90
C THR A 362 9.40 -16.03 13.38
N GLU A 363 10.55 -15.46 13.01
CA GLU A 363 11.75 -16.24 12.65
C GLU A 363 12.24 -17.12 13.81
N SER A 364 11.94 -16.71 15.05
CA SER A 364 12.26 -17.44 16.27
C SER A 364 11.37 -18.66 16.57
N GLY A 365 10.37 -18.94 15.72
CA GLY A 365 9.43 -20.05 15.91
C GLY A 365 8.32 -19.75 16.92
N GLU A 366 8.06 -18.46 17.20
CA GLU A 366 6.95 -18.01 18.05
C GLU A 366 5.77 -17.57 17.18
N LEU A 367 4.59 -17.45 17.79
CA LEU A 367 3.43 -16.81 17.17
C LEU A 367 3.20 -15.45 17.83
N MET A 368 2.89 -14.45 17.03
CA MET A 368 2.70 -13.08 17.48
C MET A 368 1.41 -12.52 16.89
N THR A 369 0.52 -12.00 17.72
CA THR A 369 -0.61 -11.17 17.30
C THR A 369 -0.24 -9.70 17.47
N ALA A 370 -1.18 -8.77 17.22
CA ALA A 370 -0.89 -7.36 17.42
C ALA A 370 -0.55 -7.00 18.88
N GLN A 371 -1.01 -7.79 19.86
CA GLN A 371 -0.85 -7.51 21.30
C GLN A 371 -0.26 -8.65 22.13
N ALA A 372 -0.16 -9.87 21.60
CA ALA A 372 0.32 -11.01 22.37
C ALA A 372 1.44 -11.78 21.65
N LEU A 373 2.37 -12.29 22.43
CA LEU A 373 3.46 -13.16 22.00
C LEU A 373 3.27 -14.53 22.64
N TYR A 374 3.34 -15.57 21.82
CA TYR A 374 3.14 -16.96 22.21
C TYR A 374 4.34 -17.80 21.79
N GLY A 375 4.75 -18.73 22.65
CA GLY A 375 5.67 -19.80 22.27
C GLY A 375 4.94 -21.10 22.01
N ILE A 376 5.47 -21.92 21.13
CA ILE A 376 4.96 -23.26 20.86
C ILE A 376 5.84 -24.26 21.61
N ASP A 377 5.24 -25.04 22.50
CA ASP A 377 5.92 -26.18 23.14
C ASP A 377 6.21 -27.24 22.06
N LYS A 378 7.48 -27.61 21.92
CA LYS A 378 7.91 -28.56 20.89
C LYS A 378 7.43 -29.99 21.15
N GLU A 379 7.22 -30.37 22.40
CA GLU A 379 6.80 -31.71 22.79
C GLU A 379 5.28 -31.82 22.74
N THR A 380 4.59 -30.96 23.48
CA THR A 380 3.12 -31.03 23.62
C THR A 380 2.38 -30.36 22.47
N GLN A 381 3.05 -29.51 21.68
CA GLN A 381 2.42 -28.62 20.69
C GLN A 381 1.38 -27.67 21.30
N ALA A 382 1.43 -27.44 22.61
CA ALA A 382 0.64 -26.43 23.29
C ALA A 382 1.15 -25.03 22.92
N LEU A 383 0.21 -24.10 22.80
CA LEU A 383 0.52 -22.70 22.62
C LEU A 383 0.53 -22.00 23.97
N GLU A 384 1.70 -21.55 24.41
CA GLU A 384 1.87 -20.90 25.71
C GLU A 384 2.02 -19.39 25.56
N LEU A 385 1.22 -18.64 26.31
CA LEU A 385 1.28 -17.19 26.32
C LEU A 385 2.54 -16.70 27.05
N ARG A 386 3.41 -15.96 26.36
CA ARG A 386 4.67 -15.43 26.93
C ARG A 386 4.56 -13.99 27.40
N LEU A 387 3.82 -13.17 26.65
CA LEU A 387 3.65 -11.74 26.93
C LEU A 387 2.33 -11.23 26.34
N VAL A 388 1.65 -10.37 27.09
CA VAL A 388 0.52 -9.55 26.60
C VAL A 388 0.87 -8.08 26.83
N LEU A 389 0.66 -7.26 25.80
CA LEU A 389 0.85 -5.82 25.85
C LEU A 389 -0.31 -5.12 26.54
N ARG A 390 -0.10 -3.86 26.93
CA ARG A 390 -1.16 -3.03 27.52
C ARG A 390 -2.25 -2.70 26.50
N ASP A 391 -3.43 -2.28 26.96
CA ASP A 391 -4.50 -1.85 26.06
C ASP A 391 -4.06 -0.69 25.16
N GLY A 392 -4.38 -0.78 23.87
CA GLY A 392 -3.97 0.21 22.85
C GLY A 392 -2.50 0.13 22.42
N GLU A 393 -1.69 -0.70 23.10
CA GLU A 393 -0.31 -0.96 22.73
C GLU A 393 -0.23 -2.07 21.67
N ARG A 394 0.67 -1.92 20.70
CA ARG A 394 0.86 -2.88 19.61
C ARG A 394 2.33 -3.10 19.32
N PHE A 395 2.70 -4.33 18.95
CA PHE A 395 4.05 -4.59 18.45
C PHE A 395 4.34 -3.81 17.17
N THR A 396 5.56 -3.31 17.03
CA THR A 396 6.06 -2.63 15.83
C THR A 396 7.30 -3.30 15.25
N SER A 397 7.78 -4.36 15.91
CA SER A 397 8.87 -5.22 15.46
C SER A 397 8.62 -6.66 15.88
N SER A 398 9.26 -7.60 15.21
CA SER A 398 9.40 -8.97 15.73
C SER A 398 10.37 -8.99 16.92
N PRO A 399 10.30 -10.00 17.81
CA PRO A 399 11.26 -10.18 18.90
C PRO A 399 12.70 -10.27 18.38
N ARG A 400 13.60 -9.50 19.00
CA ARG A 400 15.05 -9.61 18.77
C ARG A 400 15.71 -10.18 20.02
N ARG A 401 16.59 -11.15 19.86
CA ARG A 401 17.33 -11.76 20.98
C ARG A 401 18.79 -11.29 20.96
N GLY A 402 19.30 -10.88 22.11
CA GLY A 402 20.66 -10.38 22.32
C GLY A 402 20.86 -10.06 23.80
N PHE A 403 22.11 -10.02 24.28
CA PHE A 403 22.41 -9.74 25.70
C PHE A 403 21.77 -10.73 26.70
N ASN A 404 21.48 -11.97 26.28
CA ASN A 404 20.63 -12.90 27.04
C ASN A 404 19.25 -12.28 27.41
N ARG A 405 18.72 -11.45 26.53
CA ARG A 405 17.41 -10.77 26.63
C ARG A 405 16.61 -10.90 25.35
N VAL A 406 15.31 -10.63 25.47
CA VAL A 406 14.36 -10.44 24.39
C VAL A 406 14.00 -8.96 24.34
N LEU A 407 14.30 -8.34 23.22
CA LEU A 407 14.06 -6.93 22.93
C LEU A 407 12.80 -6.83 22.07
N LEU A 408 11.85 -6.02 22.51
CA LEU A 408 10.58 -5.78 21.82
C LEU A 408 10.31 -4.29 21.70
N LEU A 409 9.93 -3.86 20.50
CA LEU A 409 9.53 -2.49 20.24
C LEU A 409 8.02 -2.44 20.02
N THR A 410 7.33 -1.58 20.78
CA THR A 410 5.90 -1.33 20.62
C THR A 410 5.65 0.07 20.08
N ASN A 411 4.39 0.41 19.81
CA ASN A 411 3.99 1.75 19.42
C ASN A 411 4.04 2.76 20.59
N GLN A 412 4.46 2.35 21.80
CA GLN A 412 4.54 3.23 22.97
C GLN A 412 5.90 3.18 23.66
N ARG A 413 6.59 2.03 23.65
CA ARG A 413 7.80 1.81 24.45
C ARG A 413 8.72 0.72 23.86
N LEU A 414 9.96 0.74 24.31
CA LEU A 414 10.95 -0.32 24.18
C LEU A 414 10.92 -1.18 25.43
N LEU A 415 10.88 -2.50 25.27
CA LEU A 415 10.84 -3.49 26.35
C LEU A 415 12.10 -4.35 26.28
N VAL A 416 12.77 -4.51 27.42
CA VAL A 416 13.87 -5.46 27.59
C VAL A 416 13.47 -6.50 28.62
N LEU A 417 13.37 -7.74 28.14
CA LEU A 417 12.79 -8.85 28.87
C LEU A 417 13.82 -9.95 29.04
N ARG A 418 13.81 -10.65 30.16
CA ARG A 418 14.56 -11.89 30.36
C ARG A 418 13.62 -13.09 30.45
N GLU A 419 14.14 -14.26 30.11
CA GLU A 419 13.40 -15.51 30.35
C GLU A 419 13.48 -15.90 31.83
N ASP A 420 12.35 -16.29 32.41
CA ASP A 420 12.34 -16.86 33.76
C ASP A 420 12.88 -18.29 33.75
N GLN A 421 14.18 -18.43 33.99
CA GLN A 421 14.84 -19.74 34.07
C GLN A 421 14.36 -20.59 35.24
N ARG A 422 13.66 -20.01 36.25
CA ARG A 422 13.12 -20.75 37.40
C ARG A 422 11.76 -21.36 37.11
N ALA A 423 11.06 -20.88 36.08
CA ALA A 423 9.76 -21.43 35.71
C ALA A 423 9.90 -22.89 35.26
N ALA A 424 9.01 -23.75 35.75
CA ALA A 424 8.95 -25.16 35.34
C ALA A 424 8.40 -25.36 33.91
N ALA A 425 7.79 -24.33 33.32
CA ALA A 425 7.26 -24.36 31.96
C ALA A 425 8.35 -24.65 30.92
N TYR A 426 7.99 -25.34 29.84
CA TYR A 426 8.89 -25.57 28.70
C TYR A 426 9.15 -24.27 27.95
N VAL A 427 8.08 -23.52 27.64
CA VAL A 427 8.19 -22.16 27.11
C VAL A 427 8.36 -21.19 28.29
N LYS A 428 9.58 -20.65 28.45
CA LYS A 428 9.87 -19.77 29.58
C LYS A 428 9.05 -18.46 29.47
N PRO A 429 8.34 -18.04 30.53
CA PRO A 429 7.67 -16.75 30.54
C PRO A 429 8.70 -15.62 30.53
N LEU A 430 8.27 -14.45 30.08
CA LEU A 430 9.13 -13.27 29.97
C LEU A 430 8.92 -12.37 31.19
N LEU A 431 10.02 -12.04 31.87
CA LEU A 431 10.07 -11.09 32.97
C LEU A 431 10.63 -9.77 32.46
N LEU A 432 10.01 -8.67 32.87
CA LEU A 432 10.49 -7.33 32.55
C LEU A 432 11.71 -7.00 33.39
N ASP A 433 12.81 -6.66 32.73
CA ASP A 433 13.97 -6.06 33.39
C ASP A 433 13.78 -4.54 33.47
N TRP A 434 13.55 -3.90 32.32
CA TRP A 434 13.24 -2.48 32.26
C TRP A 434 12.43 -2.14 30.99
N GLU A 435 11.76 -1.00 31.03
CA GLU A 435 11.02 -0.43 29.91
C GLU A 435 11.37 1.03 29.70
N LEU A 436 11.32 1.50 28.45
CA LEU A 436 11.56 2.88 28.11
C LEU A 436 10.48 3.41 27.19
N SER A 437 9.77 4.46 27.61
CA SER A 437 8.80 5.15 26.75
C SER A 437 9.51 5.78 25.56
N LEU A 438 8.89 5.73 24.37
CA LEU A 438 9.48 6.33 23.18
C LEU A 438 9.49 7.87 23.30
N PRO A 439 10.65 8.55 23.32
CA PRO A 439 10.73 9.98 23.62
C PRO A 439 9.85 10.89 22.74
N HIS A 440 9.64 10.51 21.49
CA HIS A 440 8.81 11.25 20.52
C HIS A 440 7.70 10.40 19.90
N GLY A 441 7.33 9.32 20.58
CA GLY A 441 6.35 8.35 20.09
C GLY A 441 6.88 7.46 18.96
N PRO A 442 6.04 6.63 18.34
CA PRO A 442 6.46 5.66 17.33
C PRO A 442 6.55 6.24 15.92
N GLN A 443 5.96 7.43 15.71
CA GLN A 443 5.93 8.07 14.40
C GLN A 443 7.33 8.56 14.06
N HIS A 444 7.79 8.28 12.84
CA HIS A 444 9.11 8.66 12.36
C HIS A 444 10.29 8.00 13.10
N LEU A 445 10.05 7.05 14.01
CA LEU A 445 11.13 6.25 14.59
C LEU A 445 11.74 5.36 13.49
N GLN A 446 13.05 5.47 13.26
CA GLN A 446 13.79 4.64 12.30
C GLN A 446 14.41 3.43 13.00
N SER A 447 15.06 3.66 14.14
CA SER A 447 15.72 2.63 14.94
C SER A 447 15.84 3.05 16.40
N ALA A 448 15.92 2.04 17.26
CA ALA A 448 16.46 2.07 18.60
C ALA A 448 17.67 1.14 18.62
N THR A 449 18.84 1.66 18.98
CA THR A 449 20.10 0.91 19.05
C THR A 449 20.53 0.81 20.51
N LEU A 450 20.74 -0.41 20.99
CA LEU A 450 21.00 -0.70 22.40
C LEU A 450 22.40 -1.31 22.56
N VAL A 451 23.07 -0.98 23.67
CA VAL A 451 24.26 -1.69 24.13
C VAL A 451 24.24 -1.83 25.66
N GLU A 452 24.60 -3.01 26.14
CA GLU A 452 24.75 -3.30 27.57
C GLU A 452 26.14 -2.83 28.05
N LEU A 453 26.18 -1.98 29.06
CA LEU A 453 27.38 -1.54 29.76
C LEU A 453 27.56 -2.30 31.08
N MET A 454 28.70 -2.13 31.75
CA MET A 454 28.91 -2.71 33.08
C MET A 454 27.98 -2.14 34.15
N ASP A 455 27.61 -0.87 34.05
CA ASP A 455 26.82 -0.11 35.03
C ASP A 455 25.41 0.22 34.55
N GLY A 456 24.97 -0.30 33.40
CA GLY A 456 23.69 0.06 32.81
C GLY A 456 23.60 -0.24 31.32
N TRP A 457 22.85 0.59 30.59
CA TRP A 457 22.64 0.48 29.16
C TRP A 457 22.76 1.84 28.48
N LEU A 458 23.17 1.85 27.22
CA LEU A 458 22.94 2.99 26.33
C LEU A 458 21.90 2.62 25.29
N VAL A 459 20.96 3.53 25.07
CA VAL A 459 19.91 3.40 24.06
C VAL A 459 19.90 4.66 23.19
N SER A 460 20.18 4.50 21.90
CA SER A 460 20.10 5.55 20.87
C SER A 460 18.80 5.41 20.10
N PHE A 461 17.94 6.42 20.14
CA PHE A 461 16.78 6.53 19.24
C PHE A 461 17.09 7.45 18.08
N VAL A 462 16.85 7.01 16.86
CA VAL A 462 16.97 7.81 15.65
C VAL A 462 15.58 8.06 15.06
N TYR A 463 15.21 9.33 14.93
CA TYR A 463 13.96 9.79 14.33
C TYR A 463 14.23 10.48 12.99
N GLY A 464 13.37 10.22 12.01
CA GLY A 464 13.43 10.83 10.68
C GLY A 464 12.45 10.18 9.70
N ASP A 465 12.46 10.63 8.45
CA ASP A 465 11.61 10.05 7.39
C ASP A 465 12.30 8.93 6.57
N GLY A 466 13.59 8.70 6.82
CA GLY A 466 14.45 7.59 6.35
C GLY A 466 14.43 7.22 4.87
N ILE A 467 14.99 6.05 4.54
CA ILE A 467 14.93 5.38 3.19
C ILE A 467 13.48 5.06 2.74
N ARG A 468 12.47 5.28 3.59
CA ARG A 468 11.04 5.07 3.30
C ARG A 468 10.47 5.99 2.21
N GLN A 469 11.30 6.79 1.55
CA GLN A 469 10.94 7.74 0.48
C GLN A 469 10.80 7.11 -0.92
N ILE A 470 11.30 5.87 -1.12
CA ILE A 470 11.06 5.09 -2.35
C ILE A 470 9.68 4.44 -2.27
N GLY A 471 8.65 5.16 -2.75
CA GLY A 471 7.26 4.68 -2.81
C GLY A 471 6.22 5.72 -2.40
N LEU A 472 4.96 5.30 -2.26
CA LEU A 472 3.89 6.10 -1.63
C LEU A 472 4.21 6.20 -0.13
N SER A 473 4.80 7.31 0.31
CA SER A 473 5.10 7.54 1.73
C SER A 473 3.85 7.32 2.58
N GLN A 474 3.99 6.53 3.65
CA GLN A 474 2.94 6.32 4.66
C GLN A 474 2.80 7.54 5.59
N PHE A 475 3.76 8.47 5.57
CA PHE A 475 3.74 9.69 6.37
C PHE A 475 3.44 10.90 5.49
N ASN A 476 2.57 11.77 5.99
CA ASN A 476 2.18 13.06 5.42
C ASN A 476 2.88 14.25 6.09
N ALA A 477 3.28 14.08 7.35
CA ALA A 477 4.10 15.03 8.07
C ALA A 477 5.57 14.81 7.73
N LEU A 478 6.32 15.90 7.64
CA LEU A 478 7.78 15.85 7.56
C LEU A 478 8.34 15.84 8.96
N ALA A 479 9.18 14.85 9.28
CA ALA A 479 9.95 14.87 10.50
C ALA A 479 11.17 15.78 10.36
N GLU A 480 11.54 16.40 11.47
CA GLU A 480 12.88 16.96 11.68
C GLU A 480 13.77 15.85 12.21
N PRO A 481 14.75 15.37 11.41
CA PRO A 481 15.59 14.26 11.82
C PRO A 481 16.40 14.61 13.06
N ARG A 482 16.47 13.67 14.00
CA ARG A 482 17.17 13.85 15.27
C ARG A 482 17.56 12.50 15.85
N GLN A 483 18.49 12.54 16.79
CA GLN A 483 18.91 11.40 17.58
C GLN A 483 18.97 11.80 19.05
N GLU A 484 18.55 10.88 19.91
CA GLU A 484 18.59 11.02 21.36
C GLU A 484 19.24 9.76 21.94
N VAL A 485 20.23 9.94 22.79
CA VAL A 485 20.94 8.86 23.48
C VAL A 485 20.62 8.94 24.97
N LEU A 486 20.11 7.85 25.51
CA LEU A 486 19.75 7.70 26.92
C LEU A 486 20.67 6.68 27.58
N PHE A 487 21.10 6.99 28.79
CA PHE A 487 21.71 6.03 29.70
C PHE A 487 20.64 5.50 30.65
N ILE A 488 20.60 4.19 30.84
CA ILE A 488 19.70 3.52 31.77
C ILE A 488 20.57 2.88 32.85
N ASP A 489 20.38 3.26 34.11
CA ASP A 489 21.14 2.66 35.21
C ASP A 489 20.68 1.22 35.54
N ALA A 490 21.37 0.58 36.49
CA ALA A 490 21.02 -0.76 36.95
C ALA A 490 19.63 -0.88 37.60
N ASP A 491 19.06 0.25 38.07
CA ASP A 491 17.73 0.32 38.66
C ASP A 491 16.64 0.60 37.60
N GLY A 492 17.02 0.80 36.34
CA GLY A 492 16.12 1.08 35.23
C GLY A 492 15.78 2.55 35.03
N ASN A 493 16.44 3.49 35.72
CA ASN A 493 16.21 4.91 35.53
C ASN A 493 16.92 5.42 34.28
N ALA A 494 16.14 6.04 33.38
CA ALA A 494 16.66 6.61 32.14
C ALA A 494 17.02 8.09 32.30
N LYS A 495 18.20 8.47 31.81
CA LYS A 495 18.67 9.86 31.71
C LYS A 495 19.16 10.14 30.30
N VAL A 496 18.71 11.25 29.71
CA VAL A 496 19.25 11.73 28.43
C VAL A 496 20.71 12.13 28.65
N VAL A 497 21.60 11.52 27.87
CA VAL A 497 23.05 11.78 27.91
C VAL A 497 23.56 12.40 26.63
N GLY A 498 22.84 12.34 25.52
CA GLY A 498 23.23 13.01 24.29
C GLY A 498 22.04 13.33 23.39
N GLU A 499 22.10 14.48 22.73
CA GLU A 499 21.13 14.87 21.71
C GLU A 499 21.87 15.36 20.48
N ARG A 500 21.40 14.96 19.31
CA ARG A 500 21.97 15.37 18.02
C ARG A 500 20.86 15.69 17.03
N GLN A 501 20.81 16.93 16.56
CA GLN A 501 20.00 17.29 15.40
C GLN A 501 20.66 16.73 14.13
N ILE A 502 19.89 16.02 13.31
CA ILE A 502 20.37 15.39 12.09
C ILE A 502 19.91 16.22 10.88
N ASN A 503 20.82 16.44 9.93
CA ASN A 503 20.48 17.16 8.71
C ASN A 503 19.59 16.27 7.81
N ALA A 504 18.52 16.84 7.26
CA ALA A 504 17.73 16.14 6.25
C ALA A 504 18.51 16.11 4.92
N ASP A 505 18.81 14.92 4.42
CA ASP A 505 19.57 14.74 3.17
C ASP A 505 18.80 15.22 1.92
N PHE A 506 17.47 15.24 2.02
CA PHE A 506 16.59 15.66 0.93
C PHE A 506 15.80 16.93 1.27
N PRO A 507 15.64 17.86 0.31
CA PRO A 507 14.85 19.07 0.51
C PRO A 507 13.36 18.72 0.75
N ALA A 508 12.65 19.58 1.48
CA ALA A 508 11.25 19.35 1.86
C ALA A 508 10.31 19.08 0.66
N ILE A 509 10.56 19.75 -0.47
CA ILE A 509 9.80 19.60 -1.73
C ILE A 509 9.99 18.21 -2.36
N HIS A 510 11.12 17.55 -2.09
CA HIS A 510 11.33 16.15 -2.49
C HIS A 510 10.65 15.17 -1.52
N ARG A 511 10.69 15.48 -0.22
CA ARG A 511 10.14 14.62 0.82
C ARG A 511 8.61 14.60 0.89
N SER A 512 7.92 15.61 0.35
CA SER A 512 6.46 15.72 0.35
C SER A 512 5.90 16.08 -1.03
N ASN A 513 4.73 15.52 -1.38
CA ASN A 513 3.99 15.85 -2.59
C ASN A 513 2.85 16.85 -2.34
N TRP A 514 2.66 17.29 -1.09
CA TRP A 514 1.56 18.17 -0.69
C TRP A 514 1.53 19.46 -1.50
N TRP A 515 2.71 20.02 -1.83
CA TRP A 515 2.85 21.26 -2.59
C TRP A 515 2.31 21.17 -4.03
N LEU A 516 2.22 19.97 -4.62
CA LEU A 516 1.72 19.79 -5.98
C LEU A 516 0.22 20.05 -6.07
N SER A 517 -0.53 19.60 -5.05
CA SER A 517 -1.97 19.81 -4.92
C SER A 517 -2.43 19.42 -3.50
N PRO A 518 -2.53 20.37 -2.55
CA PRO A 518 -2.94 20.07 -1.18
C PRO A 518 -4.28 19.33 -1.06
N PRO A 519 -5.34 19.68 -1.82
CA PRO A 519 -6.60 18.94 -1.74
C PRO A 519 -6.50 17.51 -2.25
N LEU A 520 -5.73 17.26 -3.32
CA LEU A 520 -5.59 15.90 -3.85
C LEU A 520 -4.67 15.03 -2.98
N ASP A 521 -3.66 15.61 -2.33
CA ASP A 521 -2.87 14.89 -1.34
C ASP A 521 -3.72 14.51 -0.11
N PHE A 522 -4.60 15.40 0.34
CA PHE A 522 -5.58 15.08 1.39
C PHE A 522 -6.54 13.96 0.95
N LEU A 523 -7.08 14.02 -0.28
CA LEU A 523 -7.93 12.93 -0.81
C LEU A 523 -7.19 11.60 -0.89
N ARG A 524 -5.90 11.62 -1.24
CA ARG A 524 -5.04 10.43 -1.27
C ARG A 524 -4.90 9.78 0.12
N MET A 525 -4.95 10.58 1.17
CA MET A 525 -4.83 10.11 2.55
C MET A 525 -6.10 9.50 3.14
N LEU A 526 -7.28 9.87 2.64
CA LEU A 526 -8.55 9.44 3.22
C LEU A 526 -8.65 7.92 3.40
N PRO A 527 -8.32 7.06 2.39
CA PRO A 527 -8.41 5.63 2.58
C PRO A 527 -7.42 5.08 3.61
N GLU A 528 -6.29 5.74 3.85
CA GLU A 528 -5.34 5.36 4.90
C GLU A 528 -5.88 5.66 6.31
N ALA A 529 -6.72 6.68 6.46
CA ALA A 529 -7.32 7.05 7.74
C ALA A 529 -8.66 6.37 8.03
N THR A 530 -9.43 5.99 7.00
CA THR A 530 -10.80 5.46 7.18
C THR A 530 -10.88 3.94 7.10
N LEU A 531 -9.97 3.26 6.40
CA LEU A 531 -10.00 1.80 6.25
C LEU A 531 -9.10 1.17 7.31
N ASP A 532 -9.60 0.11 7.97
CA ASP A 532 -8.77 -0.66 8.88
C ASP A 532 -7.76 -1.51 8.10
N LYS A 533 -6.50 -1.10 8.12
CA LYS A 533 -5.37 -1.78 7.46
C LYS A 533 -4.50 -2.55 8.45
N GLY A 534 -4.94 -2.67 9.70
CA GLY A 534 -4.17 -3.29 10.77
C GLY A 534 -2.92 -2.50 11.15
N LEU A 535 -2.89 -1.18 10.93
CA LEU A 535 -1.72 -0.34 11.22
C LEU A 535 -1.30 -0.46 12.69
N THR A 536 0.01 -0.52 12.94
CA THR A 536 0.56 -0.65 14.30
C THR A 536 0.57 0.67 15.07
N TRP A 537 0.48 1.80 14.36
CA TRP A 537 0.23 3.12 14.91
C TRP A 537 -0.87 3.85 14.13
N PRO A 538 -1.72 4.66 14.78
CA PRO A 538 -2.73 5.43 14.09
C PRO A 538 -2.08 6.47 13.17
N LEU A 539 -2.58 6.57 11.94
CA LEU A 539 -2.18 7.62 11.02
C LEU A 539 -2.74 8.96 11.51
N GLN A 540 -1.89 9.95 11.74
CA GLN A 540 -2.33 11.31 12.02
C GLN A 540 -2.53 12.08 10.72
N LEU A 541 -3.76 12.53 10.49
CA LEU A 541 -4.06 13.46 9.40
C LEU A 541 -3.57 14.86 9.79
N VAL A 542 -2.46 15.28 9.19
CA VAL A 542 -1.89 16.62 9.27
C VAL A 542 -2.22 17.32 7.95
N PRO A 543 -3.33 18.08 7.89
CA PRO A 543 -3.76 18.72 6.65
C PRO A 543 -2.81 19.83 6.19
N TRP A 544 -2.06 20.42 7.12
CA TRP A 544 -1.17 21.55 6.89
C TRP A 544 0.25 21.21 7.36
N PRO A 545 1.23 21.09 6.45
CA PRO A 545 2.61 20.85 6.85
C PRO A 545 3.18 22.05 7.61
N ARG A 546 4.09 21.81 8.56
CA ARG A 546 4.74 22.88 9.33
C ARG A 546 5.90 23.57 8.59
N VAL A 547 6.21 23.15 7.37
CA VAL A 547 7.37 23.63 6.61
C VAL A 547 6.97 24.78 5.68
N PRO A 548 7.44 26.03 5.88
CA PRO A 548 7.04 27.20 5.09
C PRO A 548 7.30 27.06 3.59
N ALA A 549 8.40 26.39 3.21
CA ALA A 549 8.75 26.18 1.81
C ALA A 549 7.66 25.43 1.02
N LEU A 550 6.92 24.51 1.66
CA LEU A 550 5.83 23.78 1.02
C LEU A 550 4.63 24.70 0.73
N HIS A 551 4.33 25.64 1.63
CA HIS A 551 3.25 26.63 1.43
C HIS A 551 3.57 27.57 0.28
N ILE A 552 4.82 28.07 0.22
CA ILE A 552 5.28 28.94 -0.87
C ILE A 552 5.22 28.18 -2.20
N ALA A 553 5.74 26.95 -2.25
CA ALA A 553 5.70 26.13 -3.46
C ALA A 553 4.25 25.86 -3.90
N ALA A 554 3.35 25.50 -2.98
CA ALA A 554 1.93 25.30 -3.27
C ALA A 554 1.28 26.57 -3.82
N LEU A 555 1.49 27.72 -3.17
CA LEU A 555 0.91 29.00 -3.60
C LEU A 555 1.41 29.39 -4.99
N LEU A 556 2.71 29.28 -5.26
CA LEU A 556 3.29 29.56 -6.57
C LEU A 556 2.71 28.64 -7.64
N MET A 557 2.56 27.34 -7.36
CA MET A 557 1.95 26.40 -8.29
C MET A 557 0.48 26.72 -8.57
N LEU A 558 -0.31 27.10 -7.56
CA LEU A 558 -1.71 27.51 -7.72
C LEU A 558 -1.82 28.81 -8.55
N LEU A 559 -1.00 29.82 -8.25
CA LEU A 559 -0.98 31.09 -8.97
C LEU A 559 -0.57 30.90 -10.44
N LEU A 560 0.51 30.15 -10.68
CA LEU A 560 0.98 29.85 -12.04
C LEU A 560 -0.09 29.08 -12.82
N SER A 561 -0.72 28.07 -12.20
CA SER A 561 -1.77 27.28 -12.83
C SER A 561 -2.98 28.14 -13.19
N THR A 562 -3.40 29.02 -12.29
CA THR A 562 -4.55 29.91 -12.48
C THR A 562 -4.29 30.99 -13.52
N ALA A 563 -3.12 31.63 -13.47
CA ALA A 563 -2.70 32.63 -14.45
C ALA A 563 -2.62 32.03 -15.86
N THR A 564 -2.06 30.82 -15.97
CA THR A 564 -1.98 30.09 -17.25
C THR A 564 -3.37 29.70 -17.75
N ALA A 565 -4.26 29.22 -16.88
CA ALA A 565 -5.63 28.91 -17.23
C ALA A 565 -6.41 30.15 -17.69
N TRP A 566 -6.24 31.29 -17.01
CA TRP A 566 -6.85 32.56 -17.41
C TRP A 566 -6.35 33.03 -18.78
N TRP A 567 -5.03 33.00 -18.99
CA TRP A 567 -4.44 33.34 -20.28
C TRP A 567 -4.94 32.42 -21.40
N TRP A 568 -5.05 31.11 -21.13
CA TRP A 568 -5.57 30.14 -22.08
C TRP A 568 -7.05 30.38 -22.43
N LEU A 569 -7.87 30.78 -21.46
CA LEU A 569 -9.32 30.88 -21.58
C LEU A 569 -9.82 32.26 -22.02
N ARG A 570 -9.06 33.35 -21.84
CA ARG A 570 -9.55 34.74 -22.04
C ARG A 570 -10.13 34.96 -23.45
N ASP A 571 -9.46 34.43 -24.48
CA ASP A 571 -9.79 34.62 -25.90
C ASP A 571 -10.66 33.50 -26.48
N THR A 572 -11.24 32.64 -25.64
CA THR A 572 -12.04 31.48 -26.09
C THR A 572 -13.53 31.78 -26.18
N ARG A 573 -14.25 31.07 -27.07
CA ARG A 573 -15.73 31.09 -27.17
C ARG A 573 -16.45 30.41 -25.99
N MET A 574 -15.72 29.97 -24.96
CA MET A 574 -16.26 29.23 -23.81
C MET A 574 -17.28 30.07 -23.00
N PRO A 575 -18.44 29.50 -22.62
CA PRO A 575 -19.42 30.15 -21.75
C PRO A 575 -18.82 30.58 -20.40
N THR A 576 -19.26 31.73 -19.89
CA THR A 576 -18.73 32.32 -18.65
C THR A 576 -18.81 31.40 -17.44
N GLY A 577 -19.91 30.64 -17.29
CA GLY A 577 -20.06 29.67 -16.19
C GLY A 577 -19.00 28.56 -16.24
N ARG A 578 -18.77 27.97 -17.42
CA ARG A 578 -17.75 26.92 -17.61
C ARG A 578 -16.34 27.45 -17.42
N ARG A 579 -16.07 28.68 -17.88
CA ARG A 579 -14.81 29.38 -17.64
C ARG A 579 -14.54 29.59 -16.15
N ARG A 580 -15.54 30.04 -15.39
CA ARG A 580 -15.43 30.20 -13.93
C ARG A 580 -15.16 28.89 -13.22
N VAL A 581 -15.82 27.80 -13.63
CA VAL A 581 -15.57 26.46 -13.08
C VAL A 581 -14.12 26.05 -13.27
N TRP A 582 -13.57 26.17 -14.48
CA TRP A 582 -12.17 25.81 -14.74
C TRP A 582 -11.16 26.69 -14.00
N LEU A 583 -11.39 28.00 -13.94
CA LEU A 583 -10.55 28.91 -13.16
C LEU A 583 -10.59 28.56 -11.67
N ALA A 584 -11.77 28.28 -11.11
CA ALA A 584 -11.91 27.84 -9.73
C ALA A 584 -11.20 26.50 -9.48
N SER A 585 -11.32 25.53 -10.40
CA SER A 585 -10.59 24.26 -10.31
C SER A 585 -9.07 24.48 -10.33
N CYS A 586 -8.54 25.35 -11.18
CA CYS A 586 -7.11 25.65 -11.21
C CYS A 586 -6.63 26.39 -9.95
N ALA A 587 -7.46 27.28 -9.40
CA ALA A 587 -7.15 28.01 -8.17
C ALA A 587 -7.19 27.13 -6.90
N LEU A 588 -7.98 26.05 -6.91
CA LEU A 588 -8.08 25.11 -5.78
C LEU A 588 -7.13 23.93 -5.90
N ILE A 589 -7.02 23.33 -7.09
CA ILE A 589 -6.32 22.04 -7.30
C ILE A 589 -4.93 22.25 -7.90
N GLY A 590 -4.70 23.33 -8.65
CA GLY A 590 -3.39 23.64 -9.24
C GLY A 590 -3.11 22.90 -10.54
N LEU A 591 -1.87 22.44 -10.69
CA LEU A 591 -1.34 21.89 -11.95
C LEU A 591 -2.20 20.73 -12.52
N PRO A 592 -2.70 19.77 -11.72
CA PRO A 592 -3.54 18.70 -12.25
C PRO A 592 -4.82 19.22 -12.92
N ALA A 593 -5.42 20.30 -12.39
CA ALA A 593 -6.61 20.92 -13.00
C ALA A 593 -6.27 21.68 -14.28
N LEU A 594 -5.12 22.36 -14.34
CA LEU A 594 -4.65 23.02 -15.57
C LEU A 594 -4.43 21.99 -16.70
N ILE A 595 -3.75 20.88 -16.40
CA ILE A 595 -3.52 19.84 -17.40
C ILE A 595 -4.85 19.21 -17.81
N SER A 596 -5.76 18.95 -16.87
CA SER A 596 -7.11 18.46 -17.19
C SER A 596 -7.90 19.42 -18.08
N LEU A 597 -7.77 20.73 -17.90
CA LEU A 597 -8.39 21.75 -18.76
C LEU A 597 -7.88 21.62 -20.20
N PHE A 598 -6.57 21.51 -20.41
CA PHE A 598 -5.98 21.35 -21.74
C PHE A 598 -6.41 20.07 -22.44
N LEU A 599 -6.62 18.99 -21.68
CA LEU A 599 -7.01 17.69 -22.23
C LEU A 599 -8.50 17.58 -22.56
N LEU A 600 -9.37 18.23 -21.76
CA LEU A 600 -10.83 18.08 -21.90
C LEU A 600 -11.49 19.18 -22.75
N GLU A 601 -10.91 20.38 -22.83
CA GLU A 601 -11.53 21.51 -23.53
C GLU A 601 -10.83 21.84 -24.87
N PRO A 602 -11.59 22.03 -25.96
CA PRO A 602 -11.05 22.61 -27.19
C PRO A 602 -10.74 24.09 -27.03
N ARG A 603 -9.63 24.54 -27.64
CA ARG A 603 -9.28 25.96 -27.73
C ARG A 603 -9.89 26.51 -29.01
N GLU A 604 -11.11 27.02 -28.91
CA GLU A 604 -11.80 27.72 -29.98
C GLU A 604 -11.70 29.22 -29.74
N LEU A 605 -10.89 29.91 -30.55
CA LEU A 605 -10.68 31.36 -30.44
C LEU A 605 -11.95 32.12 -30.84
N ARG A 606 -12.20 33.26 -30.18
CA ARG A 606 -13.14 34.26 -30.69
C ARG A 606 -12.53 34.83 -31.98
N GLU A 607 -13.32 34.80 -33.05
CA GLU A 607 -12.91 35.45 -34.31
C GLU A 607 -12.97 36.96 -34.16
#